data_AF-A0A1W2LQD6-F1
#
_entry.id   AF-A0A1W2LQD6-F1
#
_cell.length_a   1.000
_cell.length_b   1.000
_cell.length_c   1.000
_cell.angle_alpha   90.00
_cell.angle_beta   90.00
_cell.angle_gamma   90.00
#
_symmetry.space_group_name_H-M   'P 1'
#
loop_
_entity.id
_entity.type
_entity.pdbx_description
1 polymer ?
#
loop_
_entity_poly.entity_id
_entity_poly.type
_entity_poly.pdbx_seq_one_letter_code
_entity_poly.pdbx_strand_id
1 'polypeptide(L)'
;MRITIAGRAGLVGVLLLAGLGAGVAPAAASNPAGVASLGSAAFTKGTSAPISIASLADCAVEGPTSNSSGVVTRTGITFGGGTTTCTTTVVDPENDVTTTKSEAKGQNFELSALVSSSGPRIKIRSYSVSCTATQTSTNASWTYGGATGLGTLPSPVPVGYVKPITKSNGTLLAEAIFNEQTLPGNGSIGLTMLRIKFAPASNITGEVVVGRTACSPTP
;
A
#
# COMPACT_ATOMS: atom_id res chain seq x y z
N MET A 1 44.62 65.15 19.74
CA MET A 1 43.20 65.16 20.15
C MET A 1 42.98 63.91 21.01
N ARG A 2 42.94 63.92 22.35
CA ARG A 2 42.02 64.62 23.28
C ARG A 2 40.58 64.55 22.77
N ILE A 3 39.55 64.05 23.47
CA ILE A 3 39.39 63.55 24.85
C ILE A 3 37.92 63.06 24.95
N THR A 4 37.62 61.99 25.74
CA THR A 4 36.34 61.71 26.49
C THR A 4 35.00 61.48 25.74
N ILE A 5 33.94 60.83 26.27
CA ILE A 5 33.57 60.27 27.59
C ILE A 5 32.48 59.19 27.41
N ALA A 6 32.39 58.36 28.45
CA ALA A 6 31.44 57.30 28.80
C ALA A 6 29.93 57.45 28.50
N GLY A 7 29.29 56.27 28.48
CA GLY A 7 28.09 56.03 29.28
C GLY A 7 26.93 55.36 28.54
N ARG A 8 26.61 54.11 28.89
CA ARG A 8 25.48 53.78 29.79
C ARG A 8 25.17 52.28 29.78
N ALA A 9 24.87 51.81 30.97
CA ALA A 9 24.44 50.46 31.33
C ALA A 9 23.21 50.00 30.54
N GLY A 10 23.09 48.68 30.37
CA GLY A 10 21.91 48.05 29.77
C GLY A 10 21.90 46.54 29.87
N LEU A 11 21.42 46.05 31.03
CA LEU A 11 20.63 44.84 31.24
C LEU A 11 21.23 43.45 30.92
N VAL A 12 21.62 42.81 32.03
CA VAL A 12 21.64 41.38 32.32
C VAL A 12 20.45 40.64 31.69
N GLY A 13 20.77 39.52 31.05
CA GLY A 13 19.82 38.65 30.36
C GLY A 13 18.86 37.90 31.27
N VAL A 14 17.68 37.65 30.73
CA VAL A 14 16.80 36.54 31.14
C VAL A 14 16.40 35.81 29.87
N LEU A 15 16.83 34.55 29.80
CA LEU A 15 16.38 33.56 28.83
C LEU A 15 14.87 33.34 28.97
N LEU A 16 14.13 33.60 27.90
CA LEU A 16 12.81 33.00 27.69
C LEU A 16 12.87 32.24 26.36
N LEU A 17 13.12 30.93 26.49
CA LEU A 17 12.90 29.94 25.46
C LEU A 17 11.41 29.91 25.11
N ALA A 18 11.00 30.69 24.12
CA ALA A 18 9.73 30.47 23.44
C ALA A 18 9.90 29.25 22.53
N GLY A 19 9.56 28.08 23.07
CA GLY A 19 9.57 26.82 22.34
C GLY A 19 8.71 26.93 21.08
N LEU A 20 9.33 26.72 19.92
CA LEU A 20 8.63 26.40 18.69
C LEU A 20 7.90 25.07 18.91
N GLY A 21 6.64 25.15 19.34
CA GLY A 21 5.69 24.07 19.21
C GLY A 21 5.39 23.87 17.72
N ALA A 22 6.29 23.19 17.01
CA ALA A 22 5.93 22.52 15.78
C ALA A 22 4.96 21.40 16.15
N GLY A 23 3.68 21.76 16.26
CA GLY A 23 2.61 20.80 16.31
C GLY A 23 2.72 19.94 15.07
N VAL A 24 3.17 18.69 15.25
CA VAL A 24 2.92 17.65 14.27
C VAL A 24 1.41 17.55 14.22
N ALA A 25 0.79 18.18 13.22
CA ALA A 25 -0.59 17.89 12.90
C ALA A 25 -0.63 16.36 12.75
N PRO A 26 -1.48 15.64 13.49
CA PRO A 26 -1.68 14.24 13.19
C PRO A 26 -2.05 14.20 11.72
N ALA A 27 -1.29 13.45 10.92
CA ALA A 27 -1.65 13.18 9.55
C ALA A 27 -3.09 12.67 9.62
N ALA A 28 -4.04 13.52 9.23
CA ALA A 28 -5.42 13.10 9.08
C ALA A 28 -5.33 11.87 8.20
N ALA A 29 -5.77 10.73 8.71
CA ALA A 29 -5.95 9.56 7.89
C ALA A 29 -6.87 10.03 6.76
N SER A 30 -6.30 10.35 5.60
CA SER A 30 -7.07 10.75 4.44
C SER A 30 -7.86 9.50 4.13
N ASN A 31 -9.12 9.43 4.58
CA ASN A 31 -10.02 8.37 4.17
C ASN A 31 -10.26 8.66 2.70
N PRO A 32 -9.55 7.99 1.79
CA PRO A 32 -9.66 8.34 0.40
C PRO A 32 -11.06 7.91 -0.03
N ALA A 33 -11.85 8.84 -0.57
CA ALA A 33 -13.20 8.58 -1.04
C ALA A 33 -13.25 7.36 -1.99
N GLY A 34 -12.17 7.13 -2.75
CA GLY A 34 -11.85 5.87 -3.39
C GLY A 34 -10.46 5.90 -4.04
N VAL A 35 -9.63 4.88 -3.80
CA VAL A 35 -8.30 4.70 -4.41
C VAL A 35 -8.07 3.24 -4.80
N ALA A 36 -7.24 3.03 -5.82
CA ALA A 36 -6.73 1.70 -6.16
C ALA A 36 -5.31 1.77 -6.75
N SER A 37 -4.54 0.69 -6.55
CA SER A 37 -3.22 0.50 -7.16
C SER A 37 -2.95 -0.96 -7.49
N LEU A 38 -2.11 -1.19 -8.50
CA LEU A 38 -1.69 -2.54 -8.90
C LEU A 38 -0.76 -3.18 -7.87
N GLY A 39 -0.02 -2.37 -7.11
CA GLY A 39 0.89 -2.83 -6.09
C GLY A 39 2.18 -2.02 -6.03
N SER A 40 3.05 -2.41 -5.12
CA SER A 40 4.35 -1.80 -4.86
C SER A 40 5.31 -2.83 -4.29
N ALA A 41 6.60 -2.50 -4.27
CA ALA A 41 7.59 -3.35 -3.62
C ALA A 41 8.72 -2.51 -3.03
N ALA A 42 9.14 -2.85 -1.83
CA ALA A 42 10.29 -2.26 -1.18
C ALA A 42 11.00 -3.34 -0.39
N PHE A 43 12.11 -3.85 -0.92
CA PHE A 43 12.89 -4.89 -0.24
C PHE A 43 14.38 -4.83 -0.55
N THR A 44 15.19 -5.33 0.38
CA THR A 44 16.64 -5.38 0.27
C THR A 44 17.10 -6.81 0.51
N LYS A 45 18.06 -7.29 -0.29
CA LYS A 45 18.59 -8.65 -0.19
C LYS A 45 20.04 -8.64 0.27
N GLY A 46 20.28 -9.13 1.48
CA GLY A 46 21.59 -9.06 2.13
C GLY A 46 22.15 -7.65 2.12
N THR A 47 23.34 -7.49 1.56
CA THR A 47 24.05 -6.19 1.42
C THR A 47 23.84 -5.52 0.05
N SER A 48 22.90 -6.03 -0.77
CA SER A 48 22.63 -5.47 -2.10
C SER A 48 21.93 -4.12 -2.02
N ALA A 49 21.96 -3.37 -3.14
CA ALA A 49 21.18 -2.14 -3.26
C ALA A 49 19.68 -2.40 -3.03
N PRO A 50 18.96 -1.48 -2.37
CA PRO A 50 17.52 -1.62 -2.13
C PRO A 50 16.75 -1.64 -3.45
N ILE A 51 15.78 -2.54 -3.54
CA ILE A 51 14.84 -2.62 -4.65
C ILE A 51 13.58 -1.90 -4.23
N SER A 52 13.23 -0.84 -4.96
CA SER A 52 12.01 -0.08 -4.75
C SER A 52 11.24 0.06 -6.06
N ILE A 53 9.97 -0.27 -6.01
CA ILE A 53 8.96 -0.04 -7.02
C ILE A 53 7.87 0.76 -6.32
N ALA A 54 7.73 2.03 -6.70
CA ALA A 54 6.65 2.89 -6.24
C ALA A 54 5.29 2.30 -6.63
N SER A 55 4.23 2.77 -5.99
CA SER A 55 2.88 2.30 -6.29
C SER A 55 2.54 2.45 -7.78
N LEU A 56 2.05 1.38 -8.38
CA LEU A 56 1.86 1.28 -9.82
C LEU A 56 0.41 1.56 -10.22
N ALA A 57 0.26 2.41 -11.25
CA ALA A 57 -1.02 2.83 -11.80
C ALA A 57 -1.98 3.30 -10.69
N ASP A 58 -1.59 4.26 -9.87
CA ASP A 58 -2.50 4.78 -8.87
C ASP A 58 -3.69 5.49 -9.54
N CYS A 59 -4.90 5.19 -9.07
CA CYS A 59 -6.09 5.98 -9.32
C CYS A 59 -6.68 6.50 -8.01
N ALA A 60 -7.38 7.63 -8.11
CA ALA A 60 -8.18 8.19 -7.03
C ALA A 60 -9.41 8.87 -7.62
N VAL A 61 -10.52 8.89 -6.88
CA VAL A 61 -11.72 9.64 -7.31
C VAL A 61 -11.49 11.15 -7.37
N GLU A 62 -10.63 11.67 -6.48
CA GLU A 62 -10.19 13.08 -6.46
C GLU A 62 -8.92 13.33 -7.29
N GLY A 63 -8.46 12.34 -8.05
CA GLY A 63 -7.20 12.38 -8.81
C GLY A 63 -7.38 11.81 -10.21
N PRO A 64 -6.35 11.18 -10.80
CA PRO A 64 -6.56 10.45 -12.05
C PRO A 64 -7.56 9.32 -11.79
N THR A 65 -8.73 9.41 -12.41
CA THR A 65 -9.82 8.44 -12.27
C THR A 65 -9.53 7.13 -13.01
N SER A 66 -8.53 7.10 -13.88
CA SER A 66 -8.04 5.89 -14.50
C SER A 66 -6.56 6.01 -14.77
N ASN A 67 -5.82 4.91 -14.59
CA ASN A 67 -4.40 4.86 -14.88
C ASN A 67 -4.01 3.46 -15.38
N SER A 68 -2.83 3.35 -15.97
CA SER A 68 -2.30 2.08 -16.44
C SER A 68 -0.80 2.01 -16.24
N SER A 69 -0.28 0.79 -16.17
CA SER A 69 1.15 0.55 -16.13
C SER A 69 1.50 -0.59 -17.07
N GLY A 70 2.60 -0.43 -17.81
CA GLY A 70 3.21 -1.52 -18.56
C GLY A 70 3.93 -2.51 -17.64
N VAL A 71 4.75 -3.37 -18.23
CA VAL A 71 5.56 -4.31 -17.46
C VAL A 71 6.65 -3.55 -16.70
N VAL A 72 6.72 -3.76 -15.38
CA VAL A 72 7.77 -3.21 -14.52
C VAL A 72 8.56 -4.34 -13.92
N THR A 73 9.84 -4.41 -14.28
CA THR A 73 10.77 -5.46 -13.83
C THR A 73 11.92 -4.86 -13.03
N ARG A 74 12.25 -5.51 -11.92
CA ARG A 74 13.48 -5.31 -11.14
C ARG A 74 14.03 -6.68 -10.75
N THR A 75 15.24 -6.72 -10.22
CA THR A 75 15.86 -7.98 -9.78
C THR A 75 14.95 -8.71 -8.78
N GLY A 76 14.52 -9.93 -9.11
CA GLY A 76 13.71 -10.75 -8.23
C GLY A 76 12.21 -10.44 -8.20
N ILE A 77 11.70 -9.47 -8.98
CA ILE A 77 10.28 -9.12 -9.00
C ILE A 77 9.84 -8.56 -10.37
N THR A 78 8.61 -8.88 -10.79
CA THR A 78 7.99 -8.34 -11.99
C THR A 78 6.51 -8.11 -11.76
N PHE A 79 6.03 -6.91 -12.10
CA PHE A 79 4.62 -6.62 -12.29
C PHE A 79 4.35 -6.62 -13.79
N GLY A 80 3.49 -7.51 -14.29
CA GLY A 80 3.19 -7.63 -15.71
C GLY A 80 2.29 -6.53 -16.29
N GLY A 81 2.10 -5.44 -15.56
CA GLY A 81 1.22 -4.34 -15.93
C GLY A 81 -0.25 -4.57 -15.57
N GLY A 82 -1.07 -3.59 -15.92
CA GLY A 82 -2.49 -3.58 -15.59
C GLY A 82 -3.10 -2.19 -15.67
N THR A 83 -4.35 -2.10 -15.22
CA THR A 83 -5.14 -0.88 -15.21
C THR A 83 -5.81 -0.67 -13.86
N THR A 84 -6.04 0.58 -13.51
CA THR A 84 -6.84 0.95 -12.35
C THR A 84 -7.90 1.97 -12.75
N THR A 85 -9.03 1.94 -12.06
CA THR A 85 -10.16 2.83 -12.32
C THR A 85 -10.84 3.18 -11.01
N CYS A 86 -11.10 4.46 -10.81
CA CYS A 86 -11.69 5.06 -9.63
C CYS A 86 -12.76 6.05 -10.10
N THR A 87 -14.03 5.70 -9.92
CA THR A 87 -15.17 6.48 -10.45
C THR A 87 -16.18 6.75 -9.35
N THR A 88 -16.73 7.95 -9.34
CA THR A 88 -17.93 8.31 -8.57
C THR A 88 -19.08 8.54 -9.53
N THR A 89 -20.23 7.95 -9.23
CA THR A 89 -21.46 8.09 -10.03
C THR A 89 -22.59 8.62 -9.15
N VAL A 90 -23.35 9.59 -9.66
CA VAL A 90 -24.59 10.06 -9.03
C VAL A 90 -25.69 9.09 -9.43
N VAL A 91 -26.27 8.42 -8.45
CA VAL A 91 -27.33 7.42 -8.62
C VAL A 91 -28.71 8.06 -8.47
N ASP A 92 -28.84 9.07 -7.61
CA ASP A 92 -30.04 9.87 -7.44
C ASP A 92 -29.67 11.36 -7.33
N PRO A 93 -29.89 12.17 -8.38
CA PRO A 93 -29.54 13.57 -8.38
C PRO A 93 -30.46 14.45 -7.53
N GLU A 94 -31.65 13.97 -7.15
CA GLU A 94 -32.59 14.73 -6.31
C GLU A 94 -32.23 14.64 -4.83
N ASN A 95 -31.53 13.56 -4.44
CA ASN A 95 -31.12 13.27 -3.06
C ASN A 95 -29.59 13.20 -2.90
N ASP A 96 -28.83 13.68 -3.89
CA ASP A 96 -27.36 13.68 -3.93
C ASP A 96 -26.72 12.28 -3.66
N VAL A 97 -27.42 11.20 -3.99
CA VAL A 97 -26.93 9.84 -3.71
C VAL A 97 -25.83 9.47 -4.69
N THR A 98 -24.67 9.13 -4.15
CA THR A 98 -23.50 8.74 -4.94
C THR A 98 -23.06 7.31 -4.67
N THR A 99 -22.36 6.74 -5.64
CA THR A 99 -21.67 5.45 -5.52
C THR A 99 -20.26 5.58 -6.07
N THR A 100 -19.29 5.25 -5.25
CA THR A 100 -17.87 5.21 -5.61
C THR A 100 -17.45 3.78 -5.87
N LYS A 101 -16.70 3.57 -6.95
CA LYS A 101 -16.06 2.30 -7.28
C LYS A 101 -14.59 2.53 -7.58
N SER A 102 -13.73 1.80 -6.88
CA SER A 102 -12.29 1.73 -7.11
C SER A 102 -11.91 0.30 -7.47
N GLU A 103 -11.12 0.11 -8.52
CA GLU A 103 -10.75 -1.19 -9.05
C GLU A 103 -9.29 -1.17 -9.54
N ALA A 104 -8.55 -2.23 -9.27
CA ALA A 104 -7.25 -2.49 -9.85
C ALA A 104 -7.20 -3.90 -10.43
N LYS A 105 -6.84 -4.00 -11.72
CA LYS A 105 -6.73 -5.24 -12.49
C LYS A 105 -5.31 -5.38 -13.01
N GLY A 106 -4.60 -6.39 -12.53
CA GLY A 106 -3.23 -6.65 -12.95
C GLY A 106 -3.02 -8.07 -13.42
N GLN A 107 -1.89 -8.28 -14.09
CA GLN A 107 -1.55 -9.55 -14.71
C GLN A 107 -0.07 -9.88 -14.58
N ASN A 108 0.24 -11.16 -14.73
CA ASN A 108 1.58 -11.73 -14.78
C ASN A 108 2.51 -11.18 -13.67
N PHE A 109 2.02 -11.13 -12.45
CA PHE A 109 2.86 -10.83 -11.29
C PHE A 109 3.79 -12.02 -11.03
N GLU A 110 5.06 -11.72 -10.78
CA GLU A 110 6.07 -12.71 -10.46
C GLU A 110 7.00 -12.22 -9.35
N LEU A 111 7.19 -13.04 -8.33
CA LEU A 111 8.25 -12.87 -7.32
C LEU A 111 9.22 -14.05 -7.43
N SER A 112 10.45 -13.75 -7.83
CA SER A 112 11.56 -14.69 -7.93
C SER A 112 12.68 -14.44 -6.92
N ALA A 113 12.56 -13.39 -6.09
CA ALA A 113 13.54 -13.02 -5.07
C ALA A 113 13.87 -14.17 -4.09
N LEU A 114 12.89 -15.04 -3.81
CA LEU A 114 13.05 -16.19 -2.91
C LEU A 114 13.84 -17.36 -3.52
N VAL A 115 13.99 -17.42 -4.86
CA VAL A 115 14.63 -18.55 -5.54
C VAL A 115 16.09 -18.72 -5.12
N SER A 116 16.81 -17.61 -4.93
CA SER A 116 18.20 -17.65 -4.44
C SER A 116 18.33 -18.18 -3.01
N SER A 117 17.24 -18.13 -2.25
CA SER A 117 17.18 -18.67 -0.88
C SER A 117 16.55 -20.07 -0.88
N SER A 118 16.51 -20.74 -2.04
CA SER A 118 15.91 -22.06 -2.25
C SER A 118 14.40 -22.10 -1.97
N GLY A 119 13.73 -20.94 -2.09
CA GLY A 119 12.29 -20.81 -2.02
C GLY A 119 11.62 -20.92 -3.39
N PRO A 120 10.27 -21.01 -3.42
CA PRO A 120 9.52 -21.08 -4.65
C PRO A 120 9.55 -19.75 -5.41
N ARG A 121 9.36 -19.82 -6.73
CA ARG A 121 8.97 -18.68 -7.55
C ARG A 121 7.45 -18.53 -7.47
N ILE A 122 6.98 -17.39 -7.00
CA ILE A 122 5.55 -17.09 -6.87
C ILE A 122 5.10 -16.41 -8.15
N LYS A 123 4.01 -16.90 -8.74
CA LYS A 123 3.38 -16.26 -9.91
C LYS A 123 1.89 -16.13 -9.69
N ILE A 124 1.31 -15.05 -10.20
CA ILE A 124 -0.14 -14.83 -10.28
C ILE A 124 -0.41 -14.35 -11.70
N ARG A 125 -1.16 -15.14 -12.48
CA ARG A 125 -1.46 -14.83 -13.88
C ARG A 125 -2.36 -13.59 -14.00
N SER A 126 -3.37 -13.49 -13.15
CA SER A 126 -4.29 -12.37 -13.13
C SER A 126 -4.77 -12.10 -11.70
N TYR A 127 -5.01 -10.85 -11.37
CA TYR A 127 -5.64 -10.46 -10.12
C TYR A 127 -6.53 -9.24 -10.31
N SER A 128 -7.54 -9.14 -9.47
CA SER A 128 -8.42 -7.99 -9.40
C SER A 128 -8.73 -7.69 -7.94
N VAL A 129 -8.65 -6.41 -7.56
CA VAL A 129 -9.19 -5.91 -6.29
C VAL A 129 -10.17 -4.80 -6.60
N SER A 130 -11.27 -4.74 -5.87
CA SER A 130 -12.25 -3.67 -6.00
C SER A 130 -12.85 -3.30 -4.67
N CYS A 131 -13.22 -2.04 -4.57
CA CYS A 131 -13.93 -1.45 -3.45
C CYS A 131 -15.11 -0.66 -4.02
N THR A 132 -16.30 -0.87 -3.49
CA THR A 132 -17.49 -0.12 -3.84
C THR A 132 -18.09 0.47 -2.57
N ALA A 133 -18.36 1.76 -2.58
CA ALA A 133 -18.97 2.48 -1.48
C ALA A 133 -20.26 3.15 -1.96
N THR A 134 -21.31 3.04 -1.17
CA THR A 134 -22.54 3.83 -1.23
C THR A 134 -22.63 4.69 0.03
N GLN A 135 -23.67 5.51 0.17
CA GLN A 135 -23.92 6.26 1.41
C GLN A 135 -24.06 5.37 2.65
N THR A 136 -24.52 4.13 2.50
CA THR A 136 -24.89 3.25 3.63
C THR A 136 -24.00 2.02 3.78
N SER A 137 -23.18 1.71 2.77
CA SER A 137 -22.43 0.47 2.74
C SER A 137 -21.10 0.59 2.01
N THR A 138 -20.13 -0.18 2.45
CA THR A 138 -18.85 -0.32 1.76
C THR A 138 -18.54 -1.79 1.61
N ASN A 139 -18.19 -2.22 0.39
CA ASN A 139 -17.89 -3.60 0.06
C ASN A 139 -16.56 -3.67 -0.68
N ALA A 140 -15.69 -4.57 -0.26
CA ALA A 140 -14.44 -4.85 -0.96
C ALA A 140 -14.37 -6.32 -1.37
N SER A 141 -13.93 -6.56 -2.60
CA SER A 141 -13.80 -7.89 -3.16
C SER A 141 -12.47 -8.03 -3.89
N TRP A 142 -12.00 -9.26 -3.98
CA TRP A 142 -10.77 -9.57 -4.70
C TRP A 142 -10.86 -10.95 -5.33
N THR A 143 -10.11 -11.12 -6.41
CA THR A 143 -9.97 -12.39 -7.11
C THR A 143 -8.56 -12.53 -7.65
N TYR A 144 -8.13 -13.77 -7.85
CA TYR A 144 -6.87 -14.09 -8.52
C TYR A 144 -7.03 -15.35 -9.36
N GLY A 145 -6.15 -15.52 -10.35
CA GLY A 145 -6.14 -16.66 -11.25
C GLY A 145 -4.72 -17.12 -11.54
N GLY A 146 -4.55 -18.43 -11.73
CA GLY A 146 -3.27 -19.03 -12.13
C GLY A 146 -2.15 -18.79 -11.12
N ALA A 147 -2.43 -18.94 -9.83
CA ALA A 147 -1.41 -18.82 -8.78
C ALA A 147 -0.50 -20.06 -8.74
N THR A 148 0.81 -19.86 -8.74
CA THR A 148 1.82 -20.92 -8.55
C THR A 148 2.83 -20.52 -7.49
N GLY A 149 3.44 -21.50 -6.81
CA GLY A 149 4.43 -21.24 -5.75
C GLY A 149 3.83 -20.86 -4.39
N LEU A 150 2.50 -20.84 -4.27
CA LEU A 150 1.76 -20.54 -3.04
C LEU A 150 1.11 -21.79 -2.41
N GLY A 151 1.27 -22.96 -3.04
CA GLY A 151 0.60 -24.21 -2.64
C GLY A 151 -0.92 -24.11 -2.71
N THR A 152 -1.61 -25.02 -2.02
CA THR A 152 -3.08 -24.99 -1.93
C THR A 152 -3.53 -23.88 -0.97
N LEU A 153 -4.47 -23.05 -1.43
CA LEU A 153 -5.14 -22.03 -0.64
C LEU A 153 -6.58 -22.50 -0.33
N PRO A 154 -7.13 -22.13 0.84
CA PRO A 154 -8.53 -22.44 1.17
C PRO A 154 -9.50 -21.73 0.22
N SER A 155 -10.70 -22.28 0.06
CA SER A 155 -11.75 -21.68 -0.77
C SER A 155 -13.05 -21.59 0.04
N PRO A 156 -13.57 -20.37 0.33
CA PRO A 156 -12.95 -19.08 0.08
C PRO A 156 -11.71 -18.83 0.97
N VAL A 157 -10.85 -17.89 0.58
CA VAL A 157 -9.69 -17.50 1.40
C VAL A 157 -10.14 -16.55 2.52
N PRO A 158 -9.93 -16.89 3.80
CA PRO A 158 -10.34 -16.04 4.93
C PRO A 158 -9.66 -14.66 4.93
N VAL A 159 -10.26 -13.70 5.63
CA VAL A 159 -9.66 -12.38 5.89
C VAL A 159 -8.37 -12.54 6.69
N GLY A 160 -7.29 -11.89 6.25
CA GLY A 160 -5.98 -11.95 6.91
C GLY A 160 -5.33 -13.34 6.88
N TYR A 161 -5.73 -14.23 5.96
CA TYR A 161 -5.18 -15.57 5.88
C TYR A 161 -3.67 -15.53 5.58
N VAL A 162 -2.87 -16.10 6.48
CA VAL A 162 -1.41 -16.17 6.33
C VAL A 162 -1.01 -17.52 5.77
N LYS A 163 -0.39 -17.51 4.59
CA LYS A 163 0.27 -18.67 4.00
C LYS A 163 1.78 -18.57 4.22
N PRO A 164 2.40 -19.46 5.01
CA PRO A 164 3.85 -19.51 5.12
C PRO A 164 4.45 -19.99 3.79
N ILE A 165 5.48 -19.28 3.32
CA ILE A 165 6.29 -19.67 2.18
C ILE A 165 7.58 -20.25 2.74
N THR A 166 7.78 -21.55 2.55
CA THR A 166 8.89 -22.29 3.14
C THR A 166 9.83 -22.87 2.09
N LYS A 167 11.06 -23.17 2.51
CA LYS A 167 11.95 -24.10 1.78
C LYS A 167 11.41 -25.53 1.86
N SER A 168 11.97 -26.42 1.06
CA SER A 168 11.71 -27.87 1.14
C SER A 168 11.98 -28.46 2.53
N ASN A 169 12.91 -27.90 3.30
CA ASN A 169 13.22 -28.32 4.67
C ASN A 169 12.31 -27.68 5.75
N GLY A 170 11.26 -26.94 5.35
CA GLY A 170 10.32 -26.30 6.27
C GLY A 170 10.73 -24.91 6.80
N THR A 171 11.94 -24.42 6.48
CA THR A 171 12.38 -23.08 6.92
C THR A 171 11.49 -21.99 6.33
N LEU A 172 10.94 -21.11 7.16
CA LEU A 172 10.13 -19.95 6.74
C LEU A 172 10.99 -18.92 6.01
N LEU A 173 10.56 -18.56 4.80
CA LEU A 173 11.20 -17.54 3.97
C LEU A 173 10.39 -16.25 3.87
N ALA A 174 9.07 -16.37 3.83
CA ALA A 174 8.18 -15.23 3.78
C ALA A 174 6.77 -15.65 4.22
N GLU A 175 5.95 -14.66 4.54
CA GLU A 175 4.53 -14.82 4.81
C GLU A 175 3.73 -14.14 3.70
N ALA A 176 2.90 -14.92 3.00
CA ALA A 176 1.92 -14.38 2.06
C ALA A 176 0.60 -14.18 2.82
N ILE A 177 0.28 -12.92 3.11
CA ILE A 177 -0.93 -12.50 3.81
C ILE A 177 -1.96 -12.13 2.74
N PHE A 178 -3.05 -12.88 2.69
CA PHE A 178 -4.14 -12.67 1.76
C PHE A 178 -5.30 -11.93 2.42
N ASN A 179 -6.07 -11.20 1.61
CA ASN A 179 -7.31 -10.55 2.04
C ASN A 179 -7.11 -9.70 3.30
N GLU A 180 -6.04 -8.90 3.32
CA GLU A 180 -5.75 -8.02 4.45
C GLU A 180 -6.70 -6.82 4.38
N GLN A 181 -7.63 -6.77 5.32
CA GLN A 181 -8.63 -5.71 5.43
C GLN A 181 -8.26 -4.73 6.54
N THR A 182 -8.45 -3.44 6.28
CA THR A 182 -8.32 -2.36 7.26
C THR A 182 -9.68 -1.71 7.45
N LEU A 183 -10.19 -1.71 8.67
CA LEU A 183 -11.51 -1.18 9.03
C LEU A 183 -11.35 -0.10 10.10
N PRO A 184 -11.28 1.20 9.72
CA PRO A 184 -11.05 2.29 10.67
C PRO A 184 -12.23 2.59 11.61
N GLY A 185 -13.38 1.95 11.43
CA GLY A 185 -14.58 2.15 12.26
C GLY A 185 -15.52 3.28 11.78
N ASN A 186 -15.17 3.98 10.70
CA ASN A 186 -15.98 5.05 10.08
C ASN A 186 -16.76 4.58 8.84
N GLY A 187 -16.96 3.26 8.68
CA GLY A 187 -17.57 2.66 7.49
C GLY A 187 -16.62 2.51 6.29
N SER A 188 -15.40 3.03 6.33
CA SER A 188 -14.41 2.83 5.26
C SER A 188 -13.82 1.42 5.31
N ILE A 189 -13.38 0.94 4.15
CA ILE A 189 -12.64 -0.32 4.03
C ILE A 189 -11.40 -0.11 3.17
N GLY A 190 -10.27 -0.61 3.65
CA GLY A 190 -9.08 -0.86 2.85
C GLY A 190 -8.94 -2.35 2.61
N LEU A 191 -8.55 -2.75 1.41
CA LEU A 191 -8.28 -4.14 1.04
C LEU A 191 -6.94 -4.23 0.33
N THR A 192 -6.07 -5.09 0.82
CA THR A 192 -4.87 -5.55 0.12
C THR A 192 -5.05 -7.03 -0.20
N MET A 193 -4.97 -7.38 -1.49
CA MET A 193 -5.18 -8.78 -1.89
C MET A 193 -4.07 -9.66 -1.34
N LEU A 194 -2.81 -9.29 -1.59
CA LEU A 194 -1.65 -10.05 -1.19
C LEU A 194 -0.56 -9.11 -0.71
N ARG A 195 -0.10 -9.35 0.53
CA ARG A 195 1.14 -8.79 1.05
C ARG A 195 2.12 -9.93 1.31
N ILE A 196 3.32 -9.81 0.77
CA ILE A 196 4.42 -10.74 1.06
C ILE A 196 5.38 -10.04 2.00
N LYS A 197 5.49 -10.52 3.24
CA LYS A 197 6.48 -10.07 4.22
C LYS A 197 7.64 -11.05 4.25
N PHE A 198 8.86 -10.59 4.03
CA PHE A 198 10.03 -11.48 4.07
C PHE A 198 10.42 -11.83 5.50
N ALA A 199 10.71 -13.11 5.74
CA ALA A 199 11.21 -13.60 7.01
C ALA A 199 12.74 -13.47 7.07
N PRO A 200 13.35 -13.30 8.26
CA PRO A 200 14.80 -13.11 8.38
C PRO A 200 15.64 -14.21 7.72
N ALA A 201 15.19 -15.47 7.76
CA ALA A 201 15.90 -16.61 7.18
C ALA A 201 15.98 -16.58 5.63
N SER A 202 15.23 -15.70 4.97
CA SER A 202 15.37 -15.45 3.53
C SER A 202 16.57 -14.58 3.17
N ASN A 203 17.19 -13.91 4.15
CA ASN A 203 18.18 -12.84 3.95
C ASN A 203 17.63 -11.69 3.07
N ILE A 204 16.30 -11.48 3.11
CA ILE A 204 15.59 -10.38 2.46
C ILE A 204 14.79 -9.65 3.54
N THR A 205 14.85 -8.32 3.53
CA THR A 205 14.06 -7.46 4.43
C THR A 205 13.12 -6.59 3.61
N GLY A 206 11.96 -6.26 4.17
CA GLY A 206 10.93 -5.46 3.52
C GLY A 206 9.72 -6.27 3.09
N GLU A 207 8.99 -5.78 2.09
CA GLU A 207 7.72 -6.35 1.67
C GLU A 207 7.37 -6.07 0.21
N VAL A 208 6.38 -6.82 -0.27
CA VAL A 208 5.74 -6.64 -1.58
C VAL A 208 4.24 -6.60 -1.38
N VAL A 209 3.59 -5.65 -2.03
CA VAL A 209 2.13 -5.47 -2.02
C VAL A 209 1.62 -5.69 -3.43
N VAL A 210 0.59 -6.52 -3.58
CA VAL A 210 -0.06 -6.82 -4.87
C VAL A 210 -1.55 -6.57 -4.73
N GLY A 211 -2.06 -5.64 -5.54
CA GLY A 211 -3.46 -5.23 -5.54
C GLY A 211 -3.87 -4.56 -4.23
N ARG A 212 -4.10 -3.24 -4.28
CA ARG A 212 -4.64 -2.48 -3.16
C ARG A 212 -5.82 -1.63 -3.61
N THR A 213 -6.82 -1.53 -2.75
CA THR A 213 -7.92 -0.59 -2.92
C THR A 213 -8.39 -0.10 -1.56
N ALA A 214 -8.98 1.09 -1.52
CA ALA A 214 -9.71 1.58 -0.36
C ALA A 214 -10.84 2.49 -0.84
N CYS A 215 -11.94 2.50 -0.10
CA CYS A 215 -13.05 3.41 -0.32
C CYS A 215 -13.77 3.70 1.00
N SER A 216 -14.44 4.84 1.05
CA SER A 216 -15.24 5.28 2.19
C SER A 216 -16.67 5.55 1.74
N PRO A 217 -17.66 5.45 2.64
CA PRO A 217 -19.02 5.88 2.35
C PRO A 217 -19.02 7.28 1.77
N THR A 218 -19.82 7.47 0.74
CA THR A 218 -19.97 8.76 0.09
C THR A 218 -20.98 9.61 0.86
N PRO A 219 -20.87 10.95 0.82
CA PRO A 219 -21.88 11.84 1.37
C PRO A 219 -23.27 11.62 0.78
#